data_AF-A0A151IWS8-F1
#
_entry.id   AF-A0A151IWS8-F1
#
_cell.length_a   1.000
_cell.length_b   1.000
_cell.length_c   1.000
_cell.angle_alpha   90.00
_cell.angle_beta   90.00
_cell.angle_gamma   90.00
#
_symmetry.space_group_name_H-M   'P 1'
#
loop_
_entity.id
_entity.type
_entity.pdbx_description
1 polymer ?
#
loop_
_entity_poly.entity_id
_entity_poly.type
_entity_poly.pdbx_seq_one_letter_code
_entity_poly.pdbx_strand_id
1 'polypeptide(L)'
;MLGKKELQGSWEELTNTLNAMFKNGKKKSVDSWKTTWRDTKTKVSNKVTSLKKNRAATGNKPNDIVLTERDKKIIDLIGHEYFESLATVPDSIPEEFVSWLLTVLRD
;
A
#
# COMPACT_ATOMS: atom_id res chain seq x y z
N MET A 1 -11.20 12.27 -20.33
CA MET A 1 -11.84 12.39 -19.01
C MET A 1 -12.78 11.19 -18.76
N LEU A 2 -12.24 9.98 -18.64
CA LEU A 2 -13.03 8.74 -18.44
C LEU A 2 -12.59 7.93 -17.19
N GLY A 3 -11.56 8.35 -16.46
CA GLY A 3 -10.99 7.53 -15.38
C GLY A 3 -11.76 7.55 -14.04
N LYS A 4 -12.31 8.71 -13.64
CA LYS A 4 -12.77 8.89 -12.24
C LYS A 4 -14.11 8.22 -11.91
N LYS A 5 -15.02 8.07 -12.88
CA LYS A 5 -16.35 7.47 -12.65
C LYS A 5 -16.30 5.93 -12.59
N GLU A 6 -15.48 5.32 -13.44
CA GLU A 6 -15.28 3.86 -13.49
C GLU A 6 -14.68 3.33 -12.17
N LEU A 7 -13.73 4.08 -11.59
CA LEU A 7 -13.10 3.74 -10.30
C LEU A 7 -14.06 3.91 -9.10
N GLN A 8 -15.02 4.84 -9.17
CA GLN A 8 -15.93 5.11 -8.06
C GLN A 8 -16.99 4.01 -7.93
N GLY A 9 -17.51 3.47 -9.04
CA GLY A 9 -18.41 2.31 -9.04
C GLY A 9 -17.75 1.05 -8.49
N SER A 10 -16.44 0.87 -8.74
CA SER A 10 -15.68 -0.30 -8.27
C SER A 10 -15.56 -0.37 -6.73
N TRP A 11 -15.48 0.77 -6.04
CA TRP A 11 -15.34 0.77 -4.57
C TRP A 11 -16.60 0.38 -3.82
N GLU A 12 -17.78 0.73 -4.34
CA GLU A 12 -19.06 0.36 -3.75
C GLU A 12 -19.30 -1.15 -3.87
N GLU A 13 -19.05 -1.72 -5.05
CA GLU A 13 -19.12 -3.16 -5.29
C GLU A 13 -18.11 -3.94 -4.44
N LEU A 14 -16.87 -3.47 -4.35
CA LEU A 14 -15.84 -4.07 -3.51
C LEU A 14 -16.24 -4.03 -2.03
N THR A 15 -16.78 -2.91 -1.57
CA THR A 15 -17.25 -2.75 -0.19
C THR A 15 -18.38 -3.72 0.12
N ASN A 16 -19.35 -3.88 -0.79
CA ASN A 16 -20.44 -4.82 -0.65
C ASN A 16 -19.94 -6.26 -0.58
N THR A 17 -19.01 -6.62 -1.48
CA THR A 17 -18.39 -7.95 -1.53
C THR A 17 -17.64 -8.27 -0.23
N LEU A 18 -16.77 -7.35 0.21
CA LEU A 18 -15.99 -7.51 1.44
C LEU A 18 -16.90 -7.59 2.66
N ASN A 19 -17.90 -6.72 2.77
CA ASN A 19 -18.86 -6.75 3.89
C ASN A 19 -19.71 -8.03 3.88
N ALA A 20 -20.02 -8.62 2.72
CA ALA A 20 -20.74 -9.88 2.61
C ALA A 20 -19.88 -11.09 3.04
N MET A 21 -18.57 -11.02 2.84
CA MET A 21 -17.63 -12.05 3.32
C MET A 21 -17.50 -12.06 4.86
N PHE A 22 -17.70 -10.92 5.52
CA PHE A 22 -17.68 -10.82 6.98
C PHE A 22 -19.06 -11.17 7.60
N LYS A 23 -19.29 -12.46 7.86
CA LYS A 23 -20.57 -12.94 8.44
C LYS A 23 -20.88 -12.44 9.85
N ASN A 24 -19.87 -12.19 10.68
CA ASN A 24 -20.03 -11.80 12.11
C ASN A 24 -19.34 -10.47 12.47
N GLY A 25 -19.09 -9.60 11.48
CA GLY A 25 -18.31 -8.37 11.67
C GLY A 25 -19.11 -7.08 11.51
N LYS A 26 -18.60 -5.99 12.10
CA LYS A 26 -19.08 -4.63 11.79
C LYS A 26 -18.76 -4.31 10.33
N LYS A 27 -19.80 -4.09 9.53
CA LYS A 27 -19.66 -3.63 8.14
C LYS A 27 -18.95 -2.27 8.11
N LYS A 28 -18.01 -2.11 7.20
CA LYS A 28 -17.26 -0.86 6.98
C LYS A 28 -17.88 -0.07 5.83
N SER A 29 -17.87 1.25 5.94
CA SER A 29 -18.21 2.14 4.81
C SER A 29 -17.10 2.15 3.76
N VAL A 30 -17.42 2.63 2.56
CA VAL A 30 -16.46 2.81 1.47
C VAL A 30 -15.24 3.62 1.93
N ASP A 31 -15.43 4.71 2.67
CA ASP A 31 -14.33 5.54 3.17
C ASP A 31 -13.44 4.81 4.18
N SER A 32 -14.05 3.96 5.02
CA SER A 32 -13.31 3.12 5.97
C SER A 32 -12.50 2.05 5.24
N TRP A 33 -13.04 1.47 4.17
CA TRP A 33 -12.30 0.52 3.33
C TRP A 33 -11.16 1.18 2.56
N LYS A 34 -11.39 2.35 1.98
CA LYS A 34 -10.35 3.15 1.32
C LYS A 34 -9.21 3.50 2.29
N THR A 35 -9.55 3.88 3.52
CA THR A 35 -8.55 4.16 4.57
C THR A 35 -7.78 2.90 4.95
N THR A 36 -8.49 1.80 5.18
CA THR A 36 -7.87 0.50 5.52
C THR A 36 -6.91 0.04 4.42
N TRP A 37 -7.30 0.19 3.15
CA TRP A 37 -6.46 -0.15 2.00
C TRP A 37 -5.21 0.74 1.92
N ARG A 38 -5.38 2.06 2.13
CA ARG A 38 -4.26 3.01 2.19
C ARG A 38 -3.24 2.62 3.26
N ASP A 39 -3.71 2.39 4.49
CA ASP A 39 -2.83 2.03 5.61
C ASP A 39 -2.10 0.70 5.34
N THR A 40 -2.81 -0.26 4.75
CA THR A 40 -2.25 -1.55 4.35
C THR A 40 -1.13 -1.36 3.30
N LYS A 41 -1.38 -0.55 2.27
CA LYS A 41 -0.40 -0.22 1.24
C LYS A 41 0.83 0.50 1.80
N THR A 42 0.63 1.50 2.66
CA THR A 42 1.72 2.23 3.32
C THR A 42 2.58 1.31 4.18
N LYS A 43 1.95 0.44 4.96
CA LYS A 43 2.67 -0.51 5.82
C LYS A 43 3.56 -1.47 5.01
N VAL A 44 3.05 -2.00 3.90
CA VAL A 44 3.82 -2.88 3.01
C VAL A 44 4.94 -2.11 2.32
N SER A 45 4.65 -0.90 1.84
CA SER A 45 5.65 -0.01 1.20
C SER A 45 6.82 0.28 2.13
N ASN A 46 6.54 0.68 3.37
CA ASN A 46 7.57 0.95 4.37
C ASN A 46 8.41 -0.29 4.66
N LYS A 47 7.80 -1.47 4.81
CA LYS A 47 8.56 -2.72 4.98
C LYS A 47 9.50 -3.00 3.82
N VAL A 48 9.02 -2.85 2.59
CA VAL A 48 9.83 -3.09 1.38
C VAL A 48 10.98 -2.09 1.30
N THR A 49 10.71 -0.81 1.54
CA THR A 49 11.73 0.25 1.56
C THR A 49 12.78 -0.01 2.64
N SER A 50 12.37 -0.32 3.88
CA SER A 50 13.30 -0.64 4.97
C SER A 50 14.13 -1.89 4.67
N LEU A 51 13.53 -2.93 4.06
CA LEU A 51 14.25 -4.14 3.65
C LEU A 51 15.30 -3.83 2.58
N LYS A 52 14.98 -2.98 1.59
CA LYS A 52 15.94 -2.52 0.57
C LYS A 52 17.06 -1.68 1.19
N LYS A 53 16.73 -0.75 2.09
CA LYS A 53 17.71 0.07 2.83
C LYS A 53 18.67 -0.80 3.65
N ASN A 54 18.15 -1.78 4.37
CA ASN A 54 18.96 -2.72 5.16
C ASN A 54 19.90 -3.55 4.27
N ARG A 55 19.47 -3.93 3.06
CA ARG A 55 20.32 -4.63 2.09
C ARG A 55 21.43 -3.74 1.50
N ALA A 56 21.15 -2.44 1.31
CA ALA A 56 22.11 -1.48 0.78
C ALA A 56 23.10 -0.97 1.84
N ALA A 57 22.76 -1.06 3.12
CA ALA A 57 23.62 -0.64 4.21
C ALA A 57 24.82 -1.59 4.38
N THR A 58 26.03 -1.08 4.21
CA THR A 58 27.26 -1.83 4.49
C THR A 58 27.49 -1.88 6.00
N GLY A 59 27.48 -3.09 6.55
CA GLY A 59 27.63 -3.37 7.97
C GLY A 59 26.75 -4.55 8.34
N ASN A 60 27.28 -5.53 9.06
CA ASN A 60 26.64 -6.81 9.39
C ASN A 60 25.45 -6.64 10.36
N LYS A 61 24.48 -5.81 10.00
CA LYS A 61 23.27 -5.56 10.78
C LYS A 61 22.27 -6.69 10.49
N PRO A 62 21.78 -7.40 11.52
CA PRO A 62 20.73 -8.38 11.32
C PRO A 62 19.49 -7.68 10.74
N ASN A 63 18.96 -8.23 9.65
CA ASN A 63 17.73 -7.75 9.04
C ASN A 63 16.57 -8.65 9.44
N ASP A 64 15.88 -8.27 10.50
CA ASP A 64 14.75 -9.04 11.05
C ASP A 64 13.43 -8.76 10.32
N ILE A 65 13.45 -7.98 9.23
CA ILE A 65 12.26 -7.66 8.44
C ILE A 65 11.89 -8.85 7.56
N VAL A 66 10.82 -9.53 7.93
CA VAL A 66 10.23 -10.63 7.14
C VAL A 66 8.93 -10.16 6.47
N LEU A 67 8.85 -10.36 5.15
CA LEU A 67 7.62 -10.16 4.40
C LEU A 67 6.70 -11.37 4.60
N THR A 68 5.51 -11.12 5.15
CA THR A 68 4.48 -12.14 5.31
C THR A 68 3.85 -12.50 3.96
N GLU A 69 3.16 -13.64 3.88
CA GLU A 69 2.39 -14.03 2.68
C GLU A 69 1.35 -12.98 2.30
N ARG A 70 0.79 -12.27 3.28
CA ARG A 70 -0.13 -11.16 3.04
C ARG A 70 0.58 -9.97 2.39
N ASP A 71 1.78 -9.62 2.87
CA ASP A 71 2.58 -8.53 2.29
C ASP A 71 2.94 -8.83 0.83
N LYS A 72 3.34 -10.08 0.52
CA LYS A 72 3.66 -10.52 -0.85
C LYS A 72 2.46 -10.40 -1.79
N LYS A 73 1.28 -10.86 -1.37
CA LYS A 73 0.04 -10.72 -2.16
C LYS A 73 -0.33 -9.26 -2.43
N ILE A 74 -0.08 -8.37 -1.47
CA ILE A 74 -0.29 -6.93 -1.65
C ILE A 74 0.70 -6.35 -2.67
N ILE A 75 1.96 -6.80 -2.63
CA ILE A 75 2.98 -6.40 -3.62
C ILE A 75 2.55 -6.82 -5.03
N ASP A 76 2.17 -8.09 -5.20
CA ASP A 76 1.73 -8.62 -6.49
C ASP A 76 0.46 -7.93 -7.01
N LEU A 77 -0.46 -7.56 -6.12
CA LEU A 77 -1.70 -6.84 -6.47
C LEU A 77 -1.45 -5.39 -6.92
N ILE A 78 -0.46 -4.72 -6.34
CA ILE A 78 -0.14 -3.31 -6.67
C ILE A 78 0.80 -3.23 -7.89
N GLY A 79 1.62 -4.25 -8.12
CA GLY A 79 2.64 -4.27 -9.16
C GLY A 79 4.03 -3.96 -8.60
N HIS A 80 5.04 -4.66 -9.12
CA HIS A 80 6.44 -4.50 -8.70
C HIS A 80 6.99 -3.12 -9.14
N GLU A 81 6.51 -2.55 -10.25
CA GLU A 81 6.95 -1.25 -10.77
C GLU A 81 6.74 -0.11 -9.76
N TYR A 82 5.64 -0.16 -9.01
CA TYR A 82 5.33 0.82 -7.99
C TYR A 82 6.36 0.78 -6.85
N PHE A 83 6.76 -0.42 -6.38
CA PHE A 83 7.74 -0.55 -5.30
C PHE A 83 9.19 -0.35 -5.75
N GLU A 84 9.47 -0.51 -7.03
CA GLU A 84 10.74 -0.11 -7.63
C GLU A 84 10.87 1.41 -7.68
N SER A 85 9.81 2.12 -8.07
CA SER A 85 9.79 3.60 -8.08
C SER A 85 9.98 4.23 -6.70
N LEU A 86 9.51 3.56 -5.63
CA LEU A 86 9.75 3.99 -4.25
C LEU A 86 11.22 3.85 -3.82
N ALA A 87 12.00 3.00 -4.49
CA ALA A 87 13.41 2.77 -4.16
C ALA A 87 14.37 3.75 -4.87
N THR A 88 13.93 4.36 -5.97
CA THR A 88 14.69 5.40 -6.68
C THR A 88 14.54 6.79 -6.06
N VAL A 89 13.69 6.93 -5.05
CA VAL A 89 13.53 8.18 -4.30
C VAL A 89 14.78 8.42 -3.45
N PRO A 90 15.55 9.51 -3.68
CA PRO A 90 16.69 9.87 -2.84
C PRO A 90 16.24 10.08 -1.39
N ASP A 91 17.09 9.71 -0.42
CA ASP A 91 16.83 9.90 1.03
C ASP A 91 16.58 11.37 1.43
N SER A 92 16.80 12.31 0.52
CA SER A 92 16.49 13.74 0.70
C SER A 92 15.02 14.10 0.49
N ILE A 93 14.16 13.15 0.12
CA ILE A 93 12.71 13.41 -0.01
C ILE A 93 12.06 13.29 1.37
N PRO A 94 11.44 14.37 1.90
CA PRO A 94 10.75 14.33 3.19
C PRO A 94 9.69 13.23 3.20
N GLU A 95 9.54 12.55 4.34
CA GLU A 95 8.51 11.52 4.54
C GLU A 95 7.09 12.04 4.22
N GLU A 96 6.90 13.34 4.40
CA GLU A 96 5.72 14.14 4.02
C GLU A 96 5.42 14.09 2.52
N PHE A 97 6.47 14.09 1.68
CA PHE A 97 6.36 14.06 0.23
C PHE A 97 6.09 12.65 -0.30
N VAL A 98 6.59 11.61 0.38
CA VAL A 98 6.18 10.21 0.11
C VAL A 98 4.70 10.05 0.47
N SER A 99 4.29 10.51 1.65
CA SER A 99 2.88 10.55 2.07
C SER A 99 2.00 11.35 1.10
N TRP A 100 2.54 12.45 0.55
CA TRP A 100 1.90 13.25 -0.49
C TRP A 100 1.79 12.50 -1.82
N LEU A 101 2.82 11.82 -2.30
CA LEU A 101 2.76 10.99 -3.52
C LEU A 101 1.72 9.88 -3.40
N LEU A 102 1.65 9.22 -2.24
CA LEU A 102 0.61 8.23 -1.94
C LEU A 102 -0.80 8.84 -1.86
N THR A 103 -0.87 10.13 -1.55
CA THR A 103 -2.10 10.93 -1.45
C THR A 103 -2.49 11.59 -2.77
N VAL A 104 -1.58 11.78 -3.72
CA VAL A 104 -1.84 12.34 -5.05
C VAL A 104 -2.14 11.26 -6.07
N LEU A 105 -1.55 10.07 -5.93
CA LEU A 105 -1.98 8.84 -6.63
C LEU A 105 -3.32 8.27 -6.08
N ARG A 106 -4.10 9.13 -5.41
CA ARG A 106 -5.42 8.88 -4.79
C ARG A 106 -6.57 8.95 -5.78
N ASP A 107 -6.33 9.49 -6.98
CA ASP A 107 -7.34 9.68 -8.04
C ASP A 107 -7.22 8.66 -9.17
#